data_AF-A0AA50H920-F1
#
_entry.id   AF-A0AA50H920-F1
#
_cell.length_a   1.000
_cell.length_b   1.000
_cell.length_c   1.000
_cell.angle_alpha   90.00
_cell.angle_beta   90.00
_cell.angle_gamma   90.00
#
_symmetry.space_group_name_H-M   'P 1'
#
loop_
_entity.id
_entity.type
_entity.pdbx_description
1 polymer ?
#
loop_
_entity_poly.entity_id
_entity_poly.type
_entity_poly.pdbx_seq_one_letter_code
_entity_poly.pdbx_strand_id
1 'polypeptide(L)'
;MLTSMLAQPYQLYVERTDPARNVARFYAMSIEATLYGDTCLTRRWGRIGTGGQMKAHLFESEDEAVQLFLELLRQKRGRGYRPKGRVADDRRPSNKMP
;
A
#
# COMPACT_ATOMS: atom_id res chain seq x y z
N MET A 1 28.46 10.82 1.95
CA MET A 1 27.52 9.70 1.78
C MET A 1 26.12 10.30 1.68
N LEU A 2 25.69 10.69 0.47
CA LEU A 2 24.30 11.12 0.25
C LEU A 2 23.47 9.85 0.13
N THR A 3 22.66 9.55 1.14
CA THR A 3 21.59 8.55 1.03
C THR A 3 20.74 8.96 -0.16
N SER A 4 20.59 8.09 -1.17
CA SER A 4 19.73 8.35 -2.32
C SER A 4 18.36 8.78 -1.82
N MET A 5 18.03 10.06 -2.01
CA MET A 5 16.74 10.62 -1.59
C MET A 5 15.75 10.29 -2.69
N LEU A 6 14.79 9.41 -2.37
CA LEU A 6 13.64 9.17 -3.24
C LEU A 6 12.94 10.50 -3.53
N ALA A 7 12.49 10.70 -4.78
CA ALA A 7 11.85 11.95 -5.17
C ALA A 7 10.58 12.26 -4.36
N GLN A 8 9.91 11.22 -3.86
CA GLN A 8 8.72 11.32 -3.02
C GLN A 8 8.49 10.04 -2.19
N PRO A 9 7.68 10.08 -1.13
CA PRO A 9 7.29 8.86 -0.42
C PRO A 9 6.33 8.01 -1.26
N TYR A 10 6.76 6.82 -1.67
CA TYR A 10 5.87 5.84 -2.30
C TYR A 10 5.34 4.88 -1.26
N GLN A 11 4.13 5.13 -0.77
CA GLN A 11 3.43 4.21 0.13
C GLN A 11 1.97 4.08 -0.30
N LEU A 12 1.51 2.85 -0.42
CA LEU A 12 0.14 2.56 -0.80
C LEU A 12 -0.42 1.39 0.00
N TYR A 13 -1.64 1.54 0.48
CA TYR A 13 -2.45 0.48 1.04
C TYR A 13 -3.81 0.45 0.35
N VAL A 14 -4.19 -0.72 -0.17
CA VAL A 14 -5.47 -0.95 -0.84
C VAL A 14 -6.12 -2.21 -0.32
N GLU A 15 -7.45 -2.18 -0.24
CA GLU A 15 -8.27 -3.28 0.23
C GLU A 15 -9.20 -3.77 -0.87
N ARG A 16 -9.54 -5.05 -0.78
CA ARG A 16 -10.64 -5.65 -1.54
C ARG A 16 -11.54 -6.38 -0.56
N THR A 17 -12.78 -5.93 -0.48
CA THR A 17 -13.81 -6.52 0.38
C THR A 17 -15.02 -6.87 -0.47
N ASP A 18 -15.50 -8.10 -0.32
CA ASP A 18 -16.74 -8.60 -0.91
C ASP A 18 -17.36 -9.55 0.13
N PRO A 19 -18.33 -9.07 0.94
CA PRO A 19 -18.95 -9.86 2.01
C PRO A 19 -19.70 -11.08 1.46
N ALA A 20 -20.35 -10.95 0.30
CA ALA A 20 -21.11 -12.02 -0.32
C ALA A 20 -20.23 -13.20 -0.74
N ARG A 21 -18.93 -12.95 -0.98
CA ARG A 21 -17.94 -13.97 -1.34
C ARG A 21 -16.91 -14.27 -0.24
N ASN A 22 -17.14 -13.79 0.99
CA ASN A 22 -16.19 -13.91 2.11
C ASN A 22 -14.75 -13.47 1.75
N VAL A 23 -14.64 -12.40 0.95
CA VAL A 23 -13.35 -11.80 0.58
C VAL A 23 -13.10 -10.60 1.47
N ALA A 24 -12.00 -10.64 2.21
CA ALA A 24 -11.45 -9.50 2.94
C ALA A 24 -9.92 -9.58 2.85
N ARG A 25 -9.33 -8.84 1.89
CA ARG A 25 -7.89 -8.91 1.62
C ARG A 25 -7.27 -7.52 1.49
N PHE A 26 -6.02 -7.41 1.91
CA PHE A 26 -5.22 -6.21 1.73
C PHE A 26 -4.07 -6.44 0.74
N TYR A 27 -3.59 -5.35 0.17
CA TYR A 27 -2.35 -5.28 -0.58
C TYR A 27 -1.67 -3.95 -0.24
N ALA A 28 -0.41 -4.01 0.19
CA ALA A 28 0.38 -2.84 0.55
C ALA A 28 1.71 -2.84 -0.21
N MET A 29 2.18 -1.65 -0.59
CA MET A 29 3.46 -1.46 -1.28
C MET A 29 4.19 -0.24 -0.71
N SER A 30 5.51 -0.34 -0.58
CA SER A 30 6.39 0.80 -0.33
C SER A 30 7.66 0.73 -1.18
N ILE A 31 8.15 1.88 -1.64
CA ILE A 31 9.50 2.01 -2.19
C ILE A 31 10.35 2.73 -1.16
N GLU A 32 11.49 2.13 -0.81
CA GLU A 32 12.43 2.65 0.19
C GLU A 32 13.85 2.54 -0.34
N ALA A 33 14.68 3.56 -0.06
CA ALA A 33 16.11 3.48 -0.31
C ALA A 33 16.74 2.50 0.69
N THR A 34 17.66 1.67 0.22
CA THR A 34 18.44 0.77 1.06
C THR A 34 19.66 1.48 1.64
N LEU A 35 20.30 0.86 2.64
CA LEU A 35 21.54 1.37 3.24
C LEU A 35 22.71 1.44 2.26
N TYR A 36 22.64 0.71 1.15
CA TYR A 36 23.70 0.62 0.14
C TYR A 36 23.47 1.54 -1.06
N GLY A 37 22.39 2.32 -1.07
CA GLY A 37 22.04 3.23 -2.17
C GLY A 37 21.10 2.61 -3.21
N ASP A 38 20.89 1.30 -3.19
CA ASP A 38 19.90 0.61 -4.03
C ASP A 38 18.47 0.99 -3.63
N THR A 39 17.51 0.76 -4.52
CA THR A 39 16.09 0.98 -4.25
C THR A 39 15.36 -0.34 -4.02
N CYS A 40 14.49 -0.40 -3.01
CA CYS A 40 13.73 -1.60 -2.68
C CYS A 40 12.22 -1.36 -2.74
N LEU A 41 11.50 -2.14 -3.57
CA LEU A 41 10.04 -2.24 -3.53
C LEU A 41 9.62 -3.39 -2.62
N THR A 42 9.05 -3.05 -1.46
CA THR A 42 8.45 -4.02 -0.55
C THR A 42 6.95 -4.14 -0.81
N ARG A 43 6.46 -5.38 -0.89
CA ARG A 43 5.05 -5.69 -1.12
C ARG A 43 4.55 -6.60 -0.01
N ARG A 44 3.38 -6.30 0.54
CA ARG A 44 2.71 -7.12 1.56
C ARG A 44 1.28 -7.43 1.15
N TRP A 45 0.80 -8.62 1.43
CA TRP A 45 -0.57 -9.01 1.09
C TRP A 45 -1.10 -10.12 1.98
N GLY A 46 -2.40 -10.14 2.22
CA GLY A 46 -2.99 -11.13 3.11
C GLY A 46 -4.49 -10.97 3.26
N ARG A 47 -5.09 -11.76 4.16
CA ARG A 47 -6.42 -11.46 4.68
C ARG A 47 -6.31 -10.27 5.62
N ILE A 48 -7.33 -9.42 5.65
CA ILE A 48 -7.39 -8.29 6.59
C ILE A 48 -7.41 -8.86 8.02
N GLY A 49 -6.66 -8.24 8.93
CA GLY A 49 -6.50 -8.69 10.31
C GLY A 49 -5.41 -9.75 10.53
N THR A 50 -4.62 -10.11 9.50
CA THR A 50 -3.49 -11.04 9.62
C THR A 50 -2.17 -10.41 9.21
N GLY A 51 -1.05 -11.04 9.59
CA GLY A 51 0.30 -10.59 9.18
C GLY A 51 0.55 -10.69 7.67
N GLY A 52 -0.16 -11.59 6.98
CA GLY A 52 -0.03 -11.81 5.54
C GLY A 52 1.31 -12.40 5.11
N GLN A 53 1.67 -12.14 3.86
CA GLN A 53 2.95 -12.49 3.22
C GLN A 53 3.66 -11.20 2.78
N MET A 54 4.97 -11.29 2.57
CA MET A 54 5.81 -10.20 2.11
C MET A 54 6.73 -10.65 0.97
N LYS A 55 7.06 -9.74 0.06
CA LYS A 55 8.15 -9.91 -0.90
C LYS A 55 8.80 -8.57 -1.21
N ALA A 56 10.12 -8.54 -1.16
CA ALA A 56 10.96 -7.42 -1.59
C ALA A 56 11.49 -7.65 -3.02
N HIS A 57 11.73 -6.55 -3.73
CA HIS A 57 12.44 -6.50 -5.02
C HIS A 57 13.47 -5.38 -4.94
N LEU A 58 14.72 -5.70 -5.25
CA LEU A 58 15.82 -4.73 -5.31
C LEU A 58 15.98 -4.25 -6.75
N PHE A 59 16.29 -2.96 -6.88
CA PHE A 59 16.48 -2.23 -8.12
C PHE A 59 17.70 -1.32 -7.98
N GLU A 60 18.40 -1.12 -9.09
CA GLU A 60 19.52 -0.19 -9.16
C GLU A 60 19.04 1.27 -9.15
N SER A 61 17.81 1.52 -9.59
CA SER A 61 17.24 2.87 -9.69
C SER A 61 15.81 2.99 -9.14
N GLU A 62 15.44 4.24 -8.81
CA GLU A 62 14.08 4.58 -8.37
C GLU A 62 13.05 4.35 -9.48
N ASP A 63 13.38 4.69 -10.74
CA ASP A 63 12.45 4.60 -11.85
C ASP A 63 12.01 3.16 -12.14
N GLU A 64 12.92 2.18 -12.07
CA GLU A 64 12.58 0.77 -12.24
C GLU A 64 11.60 0.29 -11.15
N ALA A 65 11.85 0.68 -9.90
CA ALA A 65 10.97 0.37 -8.78
C ALA A 65 9.58 1.00 -8.97
N VAL A 66 9.53 2.25 -9.46
CA VAL A 66 8.29 2.97 -9.76
C VAL A 66 7.52 2.32 -10.90
N GLN A 67 8.19 1.86 -11.96
CA GLN A 67 7.53 1.15 -13.07
C GLN A 67 6.80 -0.10 -12.55
N LEU A 68 7.48 -0.95 -11.79
CA LEU A 68 6.84 -2.15 -11.23
C LEU A 68 5.73 -1.79 -10.22
N PHE A 69 5.92 -0.76 -9.40
CA PHE A 69 4.90 -0.26 -8.47
C PHE A 69 3.61 0.13 -9.22
N LEU A 70 3.72 0.88 -10.31
CA LEU A 70 2.59 1.34 -11.12
C LEU A 70 1.91 0.19 -11.87
N GLU A 71 2.68 -0.76 -12.40
CA GLU A 71 2.14 -1.96 -13.05
C GLU A 71 1.29 -2.79 -12.07
N LEU A 72 1.83 -3.06 -10.87
CA LEU A 72 1.12 -3.78 -9.82
C LEU A 72 -0.13 -3.03 -9.37
N LEU A 73 -0.04 -1.72 -9.21
CA LEU A 73 -1.19 -0.89 -8.85
C LEU A 73 -2.31 -1.01 -9.89
N ARG A 74 -1.98 -0.90 -11.18
CA ARG A 74 -2.95 -1.06 -12.28
C ARG A 74 -3.58 -2.45 -12.24
N GLN A 75 -2.78 -3.49 -12.07
CA GLN A 75 -3.26 -4.87 -11.97
C GLN A 75 -4.22 -5.06 -10.78
N LYS A 76 -3.89 -4.53 -9.59
CA LYS A 76 -4.74 -4.65 -8.40
C LYS A 76 -6.02 -3.83 -8.51
N ARG A 77 -5.97 -2.63 -9.10
CA ARG A 77 -7.18 -1.85 -9.41
C ARG A 77 -8.14 -2.63 -10.31
N GLY A 78 -7.63 -3.31 -11.34
CA GLY A 78 -8.44 -4.19 -12.20
C GLY A 78 -9.08 -5.37 -11.46
N ARG A 79 -8.43 -5.85 -10.37
CA ARG A 79 -8.97 -6.91 -9.49
C ARG A 79 -9.94 -6.41 -8.41
N GLY A 80 -10.32 -5.13 -8.44
CA GLY A 80 -11.27 -4.54 -7.49
C GLY A 80 -10.66 -4.03 -6.19
N TYR A 81 -9.33 -3.95 -6.09
CA TYR A 81 -8.70 -3.30 -4.93
C TYR A 81 -8.89 -1.77 -5.01
N ARG A 82 -9.17 -1.14 -3.88
CA ARG A 82 -9.39 0.30 -3.75
C ARG A 82 -8.65 0.84 -2.53
N PRO A 83 -8.19 2.10 -2.54
CA PRO A 83 -7.69 2.74 -1.33
C PRO A 83 -8.77 2.66 -0.25
N LYS A 84 -8.36 2.42 1.00
CA LYS A 84 -9.27 2.58 2.12
C LYS A 84 -9.73 4.04 2.10
N GLY A 85 -11.02 4.28 1.85
CA GLY A 85 -11.56 5.63 1.96
C GLY A 85 -11.18 6.16 3.32
N ARG A 86 -10.65 7.39 3.40
CA ARG A 86 -10.56 8.06 4.70
C ARG A 86 -11.98 8.02 5.25
N VAL A 87 -12.18 7.29 6.35
CA VAL A 87 -13.41 7.39 7.12
C VAL A 87 -13.46 8.87 7.46
N ALA A 88 -14.37 9.62 6.81
CA ALA A 88 -14.68 10.96 7.25
C ALA A 88 -14.96 10.82 8.74
N ASP A 89 -14.25 11.61 9.53
CA ASP A 89 -14.36 11.71 10.98
C ASP A 89 -15.83 11.98 11.35
N ASP A 90 -16.67 10.95 11.40
CA ASP A 90 -18.03 11.01 11.91
C ASP A 90 -17.95 11.00 13.45
N ARG A 91 -17.18 11.94 13.98
CA ARG A 91 -17.45 12.55 15.27
C ARG A 91 -18.69 13.41 15.09
N ARG A 92 -19.87 12.79 14.98
CA ARG A 92 -21.08 13.41 15.51
C ARG A 92 -20.81 13.65 17.00
N PRO A 93 -20.79 14.90 17.50
CA PRO A 93 -21.02 15.08 18.91
C PRO A 93 -22.43 14.56 19.18
N SER A 94 -22.53 13.47 19.94
CA SER A 94 -23.75 13.07 20.61
C SER A 94 -24.17 14.25 21.48
N ASN A 95 -24.97 15.17 20.94
CA ASN A 95 -25.60 16.19 21.75
C ASN A 95 -26.55 15.45 22.68
N LYS A 96 -26.18 15.39 23.96
CA LYS A 96 -27.07 14.91 25.01
C LYS A 96 -28.26 15.87 25.09
N MET A 97 -29.44 15.25 25.18
CA MET A 97 -30.73 15.85 25.52
C MET A 97 -30.64 16.89 26.65
N PRO A 98 -31.50 17.91 26.68
CA PRO A 98 -32.36 18.14 27.84
C PRO A 98 -33.52 17.14 27.86
#